data_AF-Q5BRJ7-F1
#
_entry.id   AF-Q5BRJ7-F1
#
_cell.length_a   1.000
_cell.length_b   1.000
_cell.length_c   1.000
_cell.angle_alpha   90.00
_cell.angle_beta   90.00
_cell.angle_gamma   90.00
#
_symmetry.space_group_name_H-M   'P 1'
#
loop_
_entity.id
_entity.type
_entity.pdbx_description
1 polymer ?
#
loop_
_entity_poly.entity_id
_entity_poly.type
_entity_poly.pdbx_seq_one_letter_code
_entity_poly.pdbx_strand_id
1 'polypeptide(L)'
;IVANFKGIDLLGLKVRAPLCSYEAGVFVLPMMSIRSSKGTGVVTSVPSDSPDDWVALQDLKKKPAFREKYNLHDFMVMPFEPVPIIETPSLGYFAAGTGVDQLKIQSQNC
;
A
#
# COMPACT_ATOMS: atom_id res chain seq x y z
N ILE A 1 -15.93 -8.40 24.06
CA ILE A 1 -14.71 -8.28 23.23
C ILE A 1 -14.23 -9.69 22.93
N VAL A 2 -14.08 -10.07 21.67
CA VAL A 2 -13.71 -11.45 21.28
C VAL A 2 -12.19 -11.65 21.25
N ALA A 3 -11.41 -10.64 20.85
CA ALA A 3 -9.95 -10.64 20.92
C ALA A 3 -9.40 -9.20 20.88
N ASN A 4 -8.13 -9.02 21.28
CA ASN A 4 -7.36 -7.79 21.09
C ASN A 4 -6.03 -8.14 20.41
N PHE A 5 -5.59 -7.31 19.48
CA PHE A 5 -4.36 -7.49 18.71
C PHE A 5 -3.74 -6.13 18.37
N LYS A 6 -2.44 -6.12 18.10
CA LYS A 6 -1.71 -4.97 17.54
C LYS A 6 -1.69 -5.08 16.02
N GLY A 7 -1.49 -3.96 15.33
CA GLY A 7 -1.38 -3.96 13.86
C GLY A 7 -0.25 -4.86 13.33
N ILE A 8 0.84 -5.00 14.09
CA ILE A 8 1.95 -5.89 13.74
C ILE A 8 1.54 -7.37 13.69
N ASP A 9 0.54 -7.77 14.48
CA ASP A 9 0.03 -9.15 14.51
C ASP A 9 -0.78 -9.48 13.24
N LEU A 10 -1.15 -8.46 12.45
CA LEU A 10 -1.94 -8.60 11.23
C LEU A 10 -1.09 -8.54 9.94
N LEU A 11 0.18 -8.14 10.03
CA LEU A 11 1.03 -7.97 8.85
C LEU A 11 1.30 -9.32 8.17
N GLY A 12 1.28 -9.33 6.84
CA GLY A 12 1.48 -10.54 6.03
C GLY A 12 0.25 -11.47 5.96
N LEU A 13 -0.86 -11.15 6.65
CA LEU A 13 -2.11 -11.89 6.47
C LEU A 13 -2.64 -11.68 5.05
N LYS A 14 -3.07 -12.78 4.43
CA LYS A 14 -3.70 -12.76 3.11
C LYS A 14 -5.20 -12.52 3.26
N VAL A 15 -5.72 -11.53 2.55
CA VAL A 15 -7.13 -11.13 2.59
C VAL A 15 -7.73 -11.09 1.19
N ARG A 16 -9.03 -11.36 1.09
CA ARG A 16 -9.76 -11.20 -0.16
C ARG A 16 -10.35 -9.79 -0.21
N ALA A 17 -9.84 -8.97 -1.12
CA ALA A 17 -10.36 -7.63 -1.34
C ALA A 17 -11.52 -7.66 -2.37
N PRO A 18 -12.72 -7.15 -2.05
CA PRO A 18 -13.80 -7.04 -3.01
C PRO A 18 -13.40 -6.19 -4.21
N LEU A 19 -13.83 -6.58 -5.42
CA LEU A 19 -13.61 -5.85 -6.68
C LEU A 19 -12.14 -5.68 -7.10
N CYS A 20 -11.21 -6.29 -6.38
CA CYS A 20 -9.79 -6.27 -6.72
C CYS A 20 -9.49 -7.29 -7.82
N SER A 21 -8.64 -6.92 -8.79
CA SER A 21 -8.17 -7.82 -9.86
C SER A 21 -7.26 -8.94 -9.37
N TYR A 22 -6.65 -8.80 -8.19
CA TYR A 22 -5.86 -9.84 -7.53
C TYR A 22 -6.79 -10.88 -6.88
N GLU A 23 -7.40 -11.76 -7.70
CA GLU A 23 -8.38 -12.75 -7.26
C GLU A 23 -7.86 -13.71 -6.18
N ALA A 24 -6.57 -14.04 -6.23
CA ALA A 24 -5.93 -14.89 -5.24
C ALA A 24 -5.89 -14.25 -3.84
N GLY A 25 -6.14 -12.95 -3.72
CA GLY A 25 -6.06 -12.16 -2.50
C GLY A 25 -4.81 -11.26 -2.45
N VAL A 26 -4.86 -10.27 -1.57
CA VAL A 26 -3.80 -9.29 -1.29
C VAL A 26 -3.29 -9.46 0.14
N PHE A 27 -2.17 -8.81 0.48
CA PHE A 27 -1.56 -8.93 1.80
C PHE A 27 -1.74 -7.65 2.62
N VAL A 28 -1.83 -7.80 3.94
CA VAL A 28 -1.81 -6.68 4.89
C VAL A 28 -0.37 -6.20 5.04
N LEU A 29 -0.13 -4.92 4.75
CA LEU A 29 1.20 -4.30 4.72
C LEU A 29 1.29 -3.12 5.71
N PRO A 30 2.49 -2.78 6.22
CA PRO A 30 2.68 -1.68 7.14
C PRO A 30 2.66 -0.33 6.40
N MET A 31 2.03 0.66 7.02
CA MET A 31 2.02 2.05 6.58
C MET A 31 2.22 2.97 7.78
N MET A 32 3.24 3.82 7.75
CA MET A 32 3.68 4.57 8.93
C MET A 32 2.90 5.86 9.17
N SER A 33 2.21 6.38 8.15
CA SER A 33 1.49 7.66 8.19
C SER A 33 0.03 7.56 8.67
N ILE A 34 -0.45 6.36 9.03
CA ILE A 34 -1.83 6.17 9.47
C ILE A 34 -2.05 6.81 10.84
N ARG A 35 -3.04 7.71 10.91
CA ARG A 35 -3.48 8.33 12.17
C ARG A 35 -4.61 7.50 12.78
N SER A 36 -4.40 7.01 14.00
CA SER A 36 -5.40 6.23 14.77
C SER A 36 -6.67 7.02 15.11
N SER A 37 -6.64 8.35 15.01
CA SER A 37 -7.80 9.23 15.22
C SER A 37 -8.75 9.34 14.02
N LYS A 38 -8.43 8.70 12.88
CA LYS A 38 -9.25 8.76 11.66
C LYS A 38 -9.65 7.36 11.18
N GLY A 39 -10.95 7.18 10.95
CA GLY A 39 -11.51 5.96 10.35
C GLY A 39 -11.40 4.75 11.27
N THR A 40 -11.09 3.59 10.68
CA THR A 40 -11.06 2.29 11.37
C THR A 40 -9.64 1.85 11.78
N GLY A 41 -8.62 2.64 11.43
CA GLY A 41 -7.20 2.25 11.57
C GLY A 41 -6.72 1.27 10.51
N VAL A 42 -7.54 0.93 9.51
CA VAL A 42 -7.20 0.11 8.34
C VAL A 42 -7.53 0.88 7.07
N VAL A 43 -6.61 0.90 6.11
CA VAL A 43 -6.74 1.62 4.84
C VAL A 43 -6.53 0.65 3.68
N THR A 44 -7.28 0.83 2.60
CA THR A 44 -7.12 0.07 1.35
C THR A 44 -6.04 0.71 0.50
N SER A 45 -5.09 -0.08 0.01
CA SER A 45 -4.04 0.43 -0.87
C SER A 45 -4.50 0.44 -2.33
N VAL A 46 -4.59 1.64 -2.93
CA VAL A 46 -4.90 1.83 -4.37
C VAL A 46 -3.79 2.68 -5.03
N PRO A 47 -2.60 2.09 -5.28
CA PRO A 47 -1.40 2.83 -5.68
C PRO A 47 -1.53 3.63 -6.98
N SER A 48 -2.41 3.25 -7.91
CA SER A 48 -2.60 3.96 -9.18
C SER A 48 -3.08 5.40 -9.00
N ASP A 49 -3.91 5.64 -7.97
CA ASP A 49 -4.69 6.87 -7.80
C ASP A 49 -4.45 7.55 -6.45
N SER A 50 -3.82 6.87 -5.49
CA SER A 50 -3.46 7.39 -4.17
C SER A 50 -1.92 7.57 -4.05
N PRO A 51 -1.42 8.83 -3.91
CA PRO A 51 0.01 9.10 -3.76
C PRO A 51 0.65 8.41 -2.55
N ASP A 52 -0.04 8.37 -1.41
CA ASP A 52 0.48 7.74 -0.20
C ASP A 52 0.65 6.23 -0.39
N ASP A 53 -0.30 5.59 -1.07
CA ASP A 53 -0.24 4.16 -1.38
C ASP A 53 0.87 3.83 -2.37
N TRP A 54 1.03 4.68 -3.39
CA TRP A 54 2.13 4.57 -4.34
C TRP A 54 3.47 4.59 -3.62
N VAL A 55 3.71 5.62 -2.80
CA VAL A 55 5.00 5.77 -2.13
C VAL A 55 5.22 4.67 -1.09
N ALA A 56 4.20 4.27 -0.33
CA ALA A 56 4.32 3.18 0.64
C ALA A 56 4.67 1.83 -0.02
N LEU A 57 4.03 1.50 -1.15
CA LEU A 57 4.37 0.30 -1.91
C LEU A 57 5.79 0.39 -2.50
N GLN A 58 6.18 1.54 -3.04
CA GLN A 58 7.52 1.74 -3.57
C GLN A 58 8.60 1.66 -2.49
N ASP A 59 8.36 2.20 -1.30
CA ASP A 59 9.25 2.05 -0.14
C ASP A 59 9.44 0.57 0.22
N LEU A 60 8.33 -0.17 0.30
CA LEU A 60 8.35 -1.61 0.57
C LEU A 60 9.09 -2.37 -0.52
N LYS A 61 9.00 -2.00 -1.81
CA LYS A 61 9.76 -2.64 -2.90
C LYS A 61 11.26 -2.29 -2.86
N LYS A 62 11.61 -1.03 -2.61
CA LYS A 62 12.99 -0.52 -2.68
C LYS A 62 13.84 -0.86 -1.46
N LYS A 63 13.24 -1.09 -0.29
CA LYS A 63 13.96 -1.27 0.99
C LYS A 63 13.78 -2.69 1.54
N PRO A 64 14.65 -3.67 1.19
CA PRO A 64 14.58 -5.03 1.73
C PRO A 64 14.60 -5.07 3.27
N ALA A 65 15.45 -4.26 3.91
CA ALA A 65 15.52 -4.14 5.36
C ALA A 65 14.18 -3.71 6.00
N PHE A 66 13.36 -2.93 5.28
CA PHE A 66 12.03 -2.56 5.76
C PHE A 66 11.09 -3.77 5.75
N ARG A 67 11.14 -4.61 4.71
CA ARG A 67 10.38 -5.87 4.66
C ARG A 67 10.83 -6.84 5.74
N GLU A 68 12.15 -7.03 5.90
CA GLU A 68 12.73 -7.90 6.92
C GLU A 68 12.32 -7.50 8.34
N LYS A 69 12.30 -6.20 8.65
CA LYS A 69 11.87 -5.67 9.96
C LYS A 69 10.46 -6.13 10.36
N TYR A 70 9.56 -6.30 9.39
CA TYR A 70 8.18 -6.75 9.62
C TYR A 70 7.93 -8.18 9.18
N ASN A 71 9.00 -8.96 8.92
CA ASN A 71 8.91 -10.35 8.47
C ASN A 71 8.03 -10.54 7.21
N LEU A 72 8.14 -9.61 6.27
CA LEU A 72 7.43 -9.67 4.99
C LEU A 72 8.31 -10.32 3.93
N HIS A 73 7.75 -11.28 3.21
CA HIS A 73 8.43 -11.95 2.12
C HIS A 73 8.22 -11.24 0.79
N ASP A 74 9.16 -11.39 -0.15
CA ASP A 74 9.10 -10.74 -1.45
C ASP A 74 7.82 -11.10 -2.25
N PHE A 75 7.31 -12.33 -2.13
CA PHE A 75 6.07 -12.73 -2.80
C PHE A 75 4.83 -11.94 -2.32
N MET A 76 4.91 -11.29 -1.16
CA MET A 76 3.81 -10.48 -0.61
C MET A 76 3.78 -9.06 -1.18
N VAL A 77 4.86 -8.60 -1.83
CA VAL A 77 5.03 -7.21 -2.25
C VAL A 77 5.43 -7.10 -3.72
N MET A 78 6.44 -7.85 -4.13
CA MET A 78 7.09 -7.70 -5.44
C MET A 78 6.14 -7.98 -6.62
N PRO A 79 5.27 -9.01 -6.59
CA PRO A 79 4.35 -9.28 -7.69
C PRO A 79 3.21 -8.27 -7.86
N PHE A 80 2.98 -7.39 -6.88
CA PHE A 80 1.83 -6.47 -6.88
C PHE A 80 2.22 -5.15 -7.54
N GLU A 81 1.72 -4.92 -8.75
CA GLU A 81 1.85 -3.65 -9.46
C GLU A 81 0.56 -2.82 -9.38
N PRO A 82 0.64 -1.48 -9.50
CA PRO A 82 -0.53 -0.61 -9.61
C PRO A 82 -1.42 -1.03 -10.78
N VAL A 83 -2.74 -1.06 -10.55
CA VAL A 83 -3.73 -1.46 -11.57
C VAL A 83 -4.31 -0.19 -12.19
N PRO A 84 -4.30 -0.01 -13.52
CA PRO A 84 -4.86 1.18 -14.15
C PRO A 84 -6.40 1.11 -14.12
N ILE A 85 -7.03 1.84 -13.20
CA ILE A 85 -8.50 1.81 -13.01
C ILE A 85 -9.16 3.11 -13.50
N ILE A 86 -8.52 4.26 -13.29
CA ILE A 86 -9.06 5.58 -13.64
C ILE A 86 -8.07 6.31 -14.55
N GLU A 87 -8.55 6.86 -15.66
CA GLU A 87 -7.76 7.76 -16.51
C GLU A 87 -8.10 9.22 -16.19
N THR A 88 -7.09 9.98 -15.74
CA THR A 88 -7.24 11.42 -15.53
C THR A 88 -6.72 12.19 -16.74
N PRO A 89 -7.47 13.15 -17.32
CA PRO A 89 -7.06 13.86 -18.54
C PRO A 89 -5.68 14.52 -18.47
N SER A 90 -5.25 14.99 -17.29
CA SER A 90 -3.97 15.68 -17.09
C SER A 90 -2.84 14.79 -16.58
N LEU A 91 -3.15 13.61 -16.01
CA LEU A 91 -2.18 12.78 -15.27
C LEU A 91 -2.10 11.32 -15.77
N GLY A 92 -2.97 10.91 -16.69
CA GLY A 92 -3.03 9.57 -17.26
C GLY A 92 -3.65 8.53 -16.31
N TYR A 93 -3.37 7.24 -16.57
CA TYR A 93 -3.88 6.08 -15.82
C TYR A 93 -3.21 5.83 -14.46
N PHE A 94 -2.05 6.44 -14.22
CA PHE A 94 -1.28 6.31 -12.97
C PHE A 94 -1.10 7.68 -12.34
N ALA A 95 -2.22 8.34 -12.07
CA ALA A 95 -2.24 9.73 -11.63
C ALA A 95 -1.39 9.96 -10.35
N ALA A 96 -1.41 9.00 -9.42
CA ALA A 96 -0.58 9.04 -8.22
C ALA A 96 0.91 8.99 -8.53
N GLY A 97 1.34 8.05 -9.38
CA GLY A 97 2.73 7.95 -9.81
C GLY A 97 3.20 9.22 -10.53
N THR A 98 2.42 9.70 -11.48
CA THR A 98 2.68 10.95 -12.20
C THR A 98 2.82 12.14 -11.25
N GLY A 99 1.91 12.28 -10.29
CA GLY A 99 1.95 13.36 -9.30
C GLY A 99 3.15 13.28 -8.36
N VAL A 100 3.48 12.07 -7.89
CA VAL A 100 4.65 11.79 -7.05
C VAL A 100 5.94 12.17 -7.76
N ASP A 101 6.08 11.78 -9.03
CA ASP A 101 7.27 12.08 -9.83
C ASP A 101 7.39 13.58 -10.13
N GLN A 102 6.30 14.25 -10.50
CA GLN A 102 6.28 15.70 -10.74
C GLN A 102 6.68 16.51 -9.51
N LEU A 103 6.22 16.10 -8.33
CA LEU A 103 6.52 16.74 -7.05
C LEU A 103 7.82 16.24 -6.40
N LYS A 104 8.52 15.28 -7.04
CA LYS A 104 9.78 14.67 -6.56
C LYS A 104 9.68 14.09 -5.15
N ILE A 105 8.56 13.45 -4.83
CA ILE A 105 8.32 12.84 -3.51
C ILE A 105 9.12 11.53 -3.42
N GLN A 106 9.94 11.39 -2.36
CA GLN A 106 10.89 10.27 -2.23
C GLN A 106 10.54 9.25 -1.15
N SER A 107 9.62 9.58 -0.22
CA SER A 107 9.35 8.77 0.97
C SER A 107 7.96 9.08 1.52
N GLN A 108 7.30 8.07 2.10
CA GLN A 108 5.95 8.21 2.69
C GLN A 108 5.96 9.01 4.00
N ASN A 109 7.14 9.27 4.56
CA ASN A 109 7.34 10.12 5.73
C ASN A 109 7.45 11.59 5.26
N CYS A 110 6.33 12.17 4.87
CA CYS A 110 6.19 13.62 4.69
C CYS A 110 5.70 14.26 5.99
#